data_AF-A0A1C7MKX4-F1
#
_entry.id   AF-A0A1C7MKX4-F1
#
_cell.length_a   1.000
_cell.length_b   1.000
_cell.length_c   1.000
_cell.angle_alpha   90.00
_cell.angle_beta   90.00
_cell.angle_gamma   90.00
#
_symmetry.space_group_name_H-M   'P 1'
#
loop_
_entity.id
_entity.type
_entity.pdbx_description
1 polymer ?
#
loop_
_entity_poly.entity_id
_entity_poly.type
_entity_poly.pdbx_seq_one_letter_code
_entity_poly.pdbx_strand_id
1 'polypeptide(L)'
;MATTEAYEYLLPPSWKPQITAWLAEDVPSFDYGGFVVGEAEREAFLFGKGKQTAVLAGAPFFTEVFTQLNCQVEWHLKEGETGIATKSKQIKDLARGYGYNGIIAGTRKTTPGFRLVEKYGMLVGGIDPHRHDLSSMIMLKDNHIWSSGSIAAAVKQARKVGGSAPS
;
A
#
# COMPACT_ATOMS: atom_id res chain seq x y z
N MET A 1 -16.95 18.68 -11.66
CA MET A 1 -16.80 18.16 -10.29
C MET A 1 -15.81 17.01 -10.37
N ALA A 2 -14.69 17.07 -9.66
CA ALA A 2 -13.75 15.95 -9.63
C ALA A 2 -14.32 14.85 -8.72
N THR A 3 -14.41 13.62 -9.21
CA THR A 3 -14.69 12.45 -8.38
C THR A 3 -13.52 12.24 -7.43
N THR A 4 -13.73 12.43 -6.14
CA THR A 4 -12.76 12.02 -5.12
C THR A 4 -12.63 10.50 -5.22
N GLU A 5 -11.52 10.00 -5.78
CA GLU A 5 -11.28 8.56 -5.88
C GLU A 5 -11.09 7.99 -4.47
N ALA A 6 -12.11 7.31 -3.96
CA ALA A 6 -12.07 6.64 -2.67
C ALA A 6 -11.19 5.38 -2.78
N TYR A 7 -9.86 5.57 -2.68
CA TYR A 7 -8.87 4.49 -2.82
C TYR A 7 -9.13 3.32 -1.85
N GLU A 8 -9.79 3.55 -0.72
CA GLU A 8 -10.23 2.51 0.23
C GLU A 8 -11.02 1.35 -0.42
N TYR A 9 -11.79 1.59 -1.49
CA TYR A 9 -12.54 0.54 -2.18
C TYR A 9 -11.67 -0.44 -2.98
N LEU A 10 -10.36 -0.17 -3.09
CA LEU A 10 -9.38 -1.09 -3.67
C LEU A 10 -8.83 -2.09 -2.62
N LEU A 11 -9.16 -1.93 -1.34
CA LEU A 11 -8.66 -2.80 -0.27
C LEU A 11 -9.38 -4.17 -0.29
N PRO A 12 -8.65 -5.30 -0.37
CA PRO A 12 -9.25 -6.62 -0.47
C PRO A 12 -9.92 -7.02 0.85
N PRO A 13 -11.09 -7.69 0.89
CA PRO A 13 -11.83 -7.98 2.14
C PRO A 13 -11.02 -8.63 3.27
N SER A 14 -9.93 -9.33 2.95
CA SER A 14 -8.97 -9.94 3.87
C SER A 14 -7.93 -8.98 4.48
N TRP A 15 -8.08 -7.66 4.31
CA TRP A 15 -7.10 -6.68 4.83
C TRP A 15 -7.22 -6.44 6.34
N LYS A 16 -8.45 -6.38 6.88
CA LYS A 16 -8.70 -6.06 8.30
C LYS A 16 -8.04 -7.05 9.29
N PRO A 17 -8.05 -8.38 9.07
CA PRO A 17 -7.36 -9.33 9.95
C PRO A 17 -5.83 -9.14 10.02
N GLN A 18 -5.21 -8.44 9.07
CA GLN A 18 -3.77 -8.11 9.14
C GLN A 18 -3.50 -7.07 10.24
N ILE A 19 -4.45 -6.14 10.47
CA ILE A 19 -4.38 -5.17 11.58
C ILE A 19 -4.43 -5.90 12.91
N THR A 20 -5.34 -6.86 13.05
CA THR A 20 -5.47 -7.68 14.27
C THR A 20 -4.19 -8.45 14.57
N ALA A 21 -3.50 -8.95 13.54
CA ALA A 21 -2.21 -9.61 13.70
C ALA A 21 -1.11 -8.64 14.18
N TRP A 22 -1.08 -7.38 13.71
CA TRP A 22 -0.14 -6.37 14.19
C TRP A 22 -0.42 -5.96 15.65
N LEU A 23 -1.69 -5.83 16.04
CA LEU A 23 -2.06 -5.57 17.45
C LEU A 23 -1.61 -6.71 18.38
N ALA A 24 -1.77 -7.97 17.95
CA ALA A 24 -1.32 -9.14 18.72
C ALA A 24 0.22 -9.30 18.75
N GLU A 25 0.94 -8.75 17.77
CA GLU A 25 2.41 -8.70 17.76
C GLU A 25 2.95 -7.70 18.79
N ASP A 26 2.31 -6.53 18.92
CA ASP A 26 2.73 -5.46 19.85
C ASP A 26 2.36 -5.77 21.31
N VAL A 27 1.21 -6.41 21.55
CA VAL A 27 0.77 -6.84 22.89
C VAL A 27 0.61 -8.37 22.95
N PRO A 28 1.72 -9.15 23.04
CA PRO A 28 1.68 -10.61 23.08
C PRO A 28 1.27 -11.19 24.44
N SER A 29 1.06 -10.35 25.47
CA SER A 29 0.66 -10.80 26.81
C SER A 29 -0.20 -9.76 27.56
N PHE A 30 0.41 -8.85 28.32
CA PHE A 30 -0.29 -7.85 29.13
C PHE A 30 0.16 -6.43 28.78
N ASP A 31 -0.80 -5.53 28.58
CA ASP A 31 -0.54 -4.09 28.51
C ASP A 31 -0.53 -3.47 29.92
N TYR A 32 0.67 -3.43 30.51
CA TYR A 32 0.89 -2.74 31.79
C TYR A 32 0.79 -1.21 31.68
N GLY A 33 0.89 -0.64 30.47
CA GLY A 33 0.71 0.79 30.23
C GLY A 33 -0.75 1.19 30.37
N GLY A 34 -1.63 0.50 29.66
CA GLY A 34 -3.08 0.65 29.77
C GLY A 34 -3.59 0.49 31.21
N PHE A 35 -3.06 -0.49 31.96
CA PHE A 35 -3.41 -0.67 33.38
C PHE A 35 -3.13 0.56 34.25
N VAL A 36 -2.06 1.30 34.00
CA VAL A 36 -1.70 2.52 34.76
C VAL A 36 -2.48 3.75 34.26
N VAL A 37 -2.83 3.81 32.97
CA VAL A 37 -3.54 4.93 32.35
C VAL A 37 -5.04 4.92 32.68
N GLY A 38 -5.63 3.74 32.84
CA GLY A 38 -7.04 3.52 33.15
C GLY A 38 -8.00 3.79 31.97
N GLU A 39 -9.28 3.45 32.16
CA GLU A 39 -10.33 3.48 31.12
C GLU A 39 -10.98 4.87 30.92
N ALA A 40 -10.37 5.95 31.43
CA ALA A 40 -10.93 7.29 31.26
C ALA A 40 -10.86 7.74 29.79
N GLU A 41 -11.97 8.24 29.24
CA GLU A 41 -12.00 8.82 27.89
C GLU A 41 -11.00 9.97 27.75
N ARG A 42 -10.28 10.01 26.63
CA ARG A 42 -9.27 11.03 26.32
C ARG A 42 -9.30 11.37 24.84
N GLU A 43 -9.11 12.65 24.55
CA GLU A 43 -8.92 13.16 23.19
C GLU A 43 -7.43 13.29 22.87
N ALA A 44 -7.03 13.00 21.64
CA ALA A 44 -5.65 13.10 21.18
C ALA A 44 -5.58 13.59 19.72
N PHE A 45 -4.70 14.55 19.45
CA PHE A 45 -4.52 15.14 18.12
C PHE A 45 -3.28 14.57 17.42
N LEU A 46 -3.47 13.94 16.26
CA LEU A 46 -2.37 13.45 15.42
C LEU A 46 -1.89 14.54 14.46
N PHE A 47 -0.66 15.03 14.66
CA PHE A 47 -0.05 16.05 13.81
C PHE A 47 0.98 15.45 12.83
N GLY A 48 0.81 15.71 11.53
CA GLY A 48 1.78 15.36 10.50
C GLY A 48 3.06 16.20 10.60
N LYS A 49 4.08 15.71 11.32
CA LYS A 49 5.34 16.43 11.56
C LYS A 49 6.41 16.11 10.52
N GLY A 50 6.53 16.95 9.48
CA GLY A 50 7.57 16.86 8.46
C GLY A 50 8.18 18.22 8.10
N LYS A 51 9.50 18.25 7.81
CA LYS A 51 10.16 19.42 7.18
C LYS A 51 9.84 19.54 5.68
N GLN A 52 9.24 18.51 5.11
CA GLN A 52 8.87 18.40 3.72
C GLN A 52 7.43 17.93 3.63
N THR A 53 6.77 18.39 2.58
CA THR A 53 5.57 17.85 1.95
C THR A 53 5.67 16.28 1.86
N ALA A 54 4.65 15.53 2.36
CA ALA A 54 4.25 14.11 2.22
C ALA A 54 2.68 13.92 2.11
N VAL A 55 2.11 13.18 1.12
CA VAL A 55 0.64 13.00 0.94
C VAL A 55 0.05 12.17 2.09
N LEU A 56 -1.17 12.48 2.56
CA LEU A 56 -1.88 11.60 3.48
C LEU A 56 -2.18 10.27 2.80
N ALA A 57 -1.52 9.21 3.25
CA ALA A 57 -1.64 7.87 2.71
C ALA A 57 -1.83 6.84 3.82
N GLY A 58 -2.88 6.03 3.71
CA GLY A 58 -3.16 4.91 4.62
C GLY A 58 -4.17 5.19 5.74
N ALA A 59 -4.99 6.24 5.62
CA ALA A 59 -6.04 6.56 6.58
C ALA A 59 -6.99 5.39 6.90
N PRO A 60 -7.37 4.49 5.95
CA PRO A 60 -8.18 3.32 6.29
C PRO A 60 -7.47 2.38 7.28
N PHE A 61 -6.18 2.08 7.08
CA PHE A 61 -5.43 1.19 7.97
C PHE A 61 -5.33 1.77 9.39
N PHE A 62 -5.08 3.07 9.50
CA PHE A 62 -5.08 3.77 10.79
C PHE A 62 -6.47 3.76 11.44
N THR A 63 -7.53 4.06 10.68
CA THR A 63 -8.91 4.07 11.19
C THR A 63 -9.33 2.69 11.71
N GLU A 64 -8.92 1.62 11.04
CA GLU A 64 -9.20 0.24 11.47
C GLU A 64 -8.47 -0.15 12.77
N VAL A 65 -7.22 0.30 12.98
CA VAL A 65 -6.51 0.12 14.27
C VAL A 65 -7.35 0.69 15.41
N PHE A 66 -7.78 1.95 15.29
CA PHE A 66 -8.56 2.61 16.33
C PHE A 66 -9.97 2.00 16.45
N THR A 67 -10.58 1.57 15.35
CA THR A 67 -11.88 0.86 15.37
C THR A 67 -11.79 -0.45 16.15
N GLN A 68 -10.73 -1.25 15.95
CA GLN A 68 -10.52 -2.50 16.71
C GLN A 68 -10.19 -2.24 18.19
N LEU A 69 -9.64 -1.07 18.52
CA LEU A 69 -9.43 -0.58 19.89
C LEU A 69 -10.64 0.21 20.45
N ASN A 70 -11.81 0.13 19.81
CA ASN A 70 -13.06 0.79 20.21
C ASN A 70 -12.94 2.32 20.39
N CYS A 71 -12.04 2.95 19.63
CA CYS A 71 -11.78 4.38 19.60
C CYS A 71 -12.41 5.02 18.34
N GLN A 72 -12.74 6.31 18.43
CA GLN A 72 -13.25 7.10 17.31
C GLN A 72 -12.12 7.94 16.68
N VAL A 73 -12.19 8.17 15.36
CA VAL A 73 -11.21 8.97 14.62
C VAL A 73 -11.94 9.96 13.72
N GLU A 74 -11.66 11.25 13.89
CA GLU A 74 -12.06 12.31 12.95
C GLU A 74 -10.87 12.69 12.06
N TRP A 75 -11.10 12.78 10.75
CA TRP A 75 -10.09 13.18 9.77
C TRP A 75 -10.35 14.58 9.24
N HIS A 76 -9.45 15.52 9.55
CA HIS A 76 -9.48 16.89 9.01
C HIS A 76 -8.80 17.04 7.63
N LEU A 77 -8.26 15.96 7.07
CA LEU A 77 -7.65 15.86 5.73
C LEU A 77 -8.11 14.54 5.09
N LYS A 78 -8.40 14.53 3.78
CA LYS A 78 -8.80 13.29 3.10
C LYS A 78 -7.59 12.50 2.59
N GLU A 79 -7.78 11.20 2.43
CA GLU A 79 -6.85 10.31 1.75
C GLU A 79 -6.47 10.88 0.37
N GLY A 80 -5.17 10.92 0.05
CA GLY A 80 -4.67 11.50 -1.20
C GLY A 80 -4.60 13.03 -1.23
N GLU A 81 -5.18 13.76 -0.26
CA GLU A 81 -5.06 15.22 -0.21
C GLU A 81 -3.63 15.64 0.16
N THR A 82 -3.14 16.63 -0.58
CA THR A 82 -1.87 17.29 -0.28
C THR A 82 -2.06 18.32 0.82
N GLY A 83 -2.10 17.89 2.09
CA GLY A 83 -1.57 18.77 3.14
C GLY A 83 -0.08 19.01 2.86
N ILE A 84 0.58 17.93 2.45
CA ILE A 84 2.01 17.72 2.31
C ILE A 84 2.08 16.66 1.09
N ALA A 85 3.15 16.44 0.29
CA ALA A 85 3.23 15.51 -0.90
C ALA A 85 4.39 14.44 -0.97
N THR A 86 4.12 13.11 -1.06
CA THR A 86 4.97 11.91 -0.74
C THR A 86 6.12 11.57 -1.71
N LYS A 87 7.08 10.70 -1.30
CA LYS A 87 8.14 10.12 -2.18
C LYS A 87 7.63 9.65 -3.55
N SER A 88 6.53 8.89 -3.59
CA SER A 88 5.90 8.43 -4.84
C SER A 88 5.50 9.60 -5.73
N LYS A 89 4.83 10.61 -5.15
CA LYS A 89 4.43 11.83 -5.84
C LYS A 89 5.64 12.69 -6.24
N GLN A 90 6.66 12.84 -5.40
CA GLN A 90 7.90 13.54 -5.70
C GLN A 90 8.63 12.94 -6.90
N ILE A 91 8.73 11.60 -6.98
CA ILE A 91 9.34 10.90 -8.12
C ILE A 91 8.51 11.12 -9.40
N LYS A 92 7.17 11.09 -9.30
CA LYS A 92 6.25 11.39 -10.40
C LYS A 92 6.41 12.82 -10.91
N ASP A 93 6.33 13.79 -10.01
CA ASP A 93 6.42 15.21 -10.32
C ASP A 93 7.79 15.56 -10.90
N LEU A 94 8.88 14.98 -10.37
CA LEU A 94 10.24 15.13 -10.90
C LEU A 94 10.37 14.58 -12.32
N ALA A 95 9.90 13.36 -12.59
CA ALA A 95 9.96 12.77 -13.92
C ALA A 95 9.12 13.56 -14.94
N ARG A 96 7.93 14.04 -14.54
CA ARG A 96 7.10 14.92 -15.37
C ARG A 96 7.78 16.27 -15.62
N GLY A 97 8.52 16.81 -14.65
CA GLY A 97 9.37 17.99 -14.81
C GLY A 97 10.47 17.84 -15.88
N TYR A 98 10.98 16.61 -16.10
CA TYR A 98 11.89 16.28 -17.20
C TYR A 98 11.18 15.87 -18.51
N GLY A 99 9.87 16.08 -18.63
CA GLY A 99 9.10 15.74 -19.83
C GLY A 99 8.87 14.24 -20.04
N TYR A 100 9.21 13.37 -19.08
CA TYR A 100 8.90 11.94 -19.16
C TYR A 100 7.39 11.74 -18.97
N ASN A 101 6.72 11.24 -20.01
CA ASN A 101 5.27 11.00 -20.00
C ASN A 101 4.86 9.54 -19.72
N GLY A 102 5.82 8.62 -19.59
CA GLY A 102 5.55 7.21 -19.33
C GLY A 102 5.04 6.91 -17.91
N ILE A 103 4.82 5.62 -17.64
CA ILE A 103 4.34 5.10 -16.35
C ILE A 103 5.54 4.85 -15.43
N ILE A 104 5.49 5.40 -14.22
CA ILE A 104 6.41 5.06 -13.14
C ILE A 104 5.77 3.93 -12.34
N ALA A 105 6.48 2.81 -12.22
CA ALA A 105 5.97 1.60 -11.59
C ALA A 105 6.79 1.21 -10.35
N GLY A 106 6.10 0.75 -9.32
CA GLY A 106 6.66 0.15 -8.12
C GLY A 106 7.30 -1.22 -8.36
N THR A 107 7.70 -1.90 -7.28
CA THR A 107 8.34 -3.22 -7.38
C THR A 107 7.74 -4.23 -6.39
N ARG A 108 8.31 -5.44 -6.32
CA ARG A 108 8.02 -6.42 -5.25
C ARG A 108 9.03 -6.38 -4.09
N LYS A 109 9.99 -5.44 -4.11
CA LYS A 109 10.91 -5.15 -2.99
C LYS A 109 10.17 -4.32 -1.93
N THR A 110 9.16 -4.96 -1.36
CA THR A 110 8.29 -4.41 -0.32
C THR A 110 8.69 -4.95 1.03
N THR A 111 8.48 -4.21 2.11
CA THR A 111 8.70 -4.73 3.47
C THR A 111 7.85 -6.00 3.67
N PRO A 112 8.39 -7.10 4.23
CA PRO A 112 7.61 -8.29 4.57
C PRO A 112 6.40 -7.93 5.45
N GLY A 113 5.25 -8.57 5.24
CA GLY A 113 3.99 -8.19 5.89
C GLY A 113 3.30 -6.95 5.31
N PHE A 114 4.04 -5.85 5.07
CA PHE A 114 3.46 -4.54 4.72
C PHE A 114 3.18 -4.28 3.23
N ARG A 115 3.27 -5.31 2.37
CA ARG A 115 3.09 -5.16 0.92
C ARG A 115 1.80 -4.44 0.53
N LEU A 116 0.69 -4.72 1.20
CA LEU A 116 -0.60 -4.09 0.88
C LEU A 116 -0.57 -2.58 1.15
N VAL A 117 -0.08 -2.17 2.33
CA VAL A 117 0.05 -0.75 2.73
C VAL A 117 0.99 0.00 1.79
N GLU A 118 2.15 -0.57 1.47
CA GLU A 118 3.11 0.08 0.57
C GLU A 118 2.56 0.25 -0.85
N LYS A 119 1.85 -0.76 -1.38
CA LYS A 119 1.21 -0.70 -2.71
C LYS A 119 0.06 0.30 -2.73
N TYR A 120 -0.70 0.39 -1.64
CA TYR A 120 -1.75 1.39 -1.46
C TYR A 120 -1.15 2.81 -1.46
N GLY A 121 -0.07 3.05 -0.71
CA GLY A 121 0.66 4.33 -0.74
C GLY A 121 1.30 4.68 -2.09
N MET A 122 1.56 3.69 -2.96
CA MET A 122 1.96 3.93 -4.36
C MET A 122 0.78 4.46 -5.19
N LEU A 123 -0.38 3.82 -5.09
CA LEU A 123 -1.63 4.23 -5.76
C LEU A 123 -2.05 5.65 -5.35
N VAL A 124 -2.13 5.91 -4.04
CA VAL A 124 -2.46 7.23 -3.48
C VAL A 124 -1.41 8.29 -3.84
N GLY A 125 -0.14 7.89 -3.93
CA GLY A 125 0.94 8.71 -4.47
C GLY A 125 0.90 8.91 -6.00
N GLY A 126 -0.06 8.30 -6.70
CA GLY A 126 -0.29 8.44 -8.13
C GLY A 126 0.69 7.71 -9.04
N ILE A 127 1.44 6.72 -8.53
CA ILE A 127 2.32 5.87 -9.35
C ILE A 127 1.73 4.46 -9.48
N ASP A 128 2.06 3.76 -10.56
CA ASP A 128 1.59 2.39 -10.77
C ASP A 128 2.21 1.49 -9.68
N PRO A 129 1.41 0.73 -8.90
CA PRO A 129 1.97 -0.11 -7.84
C PRO A 129 2.86 -1.23 -8.41
N HIS A 130 2.69 -1.61 -9.68
CA HIS A 130 3.10 -2.84 -10.35
C HIS A 130 2.47 -4.07 -9.68
N ARG A 131 2.25 -5.16 -10.44
CA ARG A 131 1.76 -6.49 -9.99
C ARG A 131 1.86 -6.75 -8.47
N HIS A 132 0.71 -7.05 -7.86
CA HIS A 132 0.61 -7.23 -6.41
C HIS A 132 1.26 -8.53 -5.93
N ASP A 133 1.28 -9.57 -6.75
CA ASP A 133 1.72 -10.93 -6.39
C ASP A 133 2.53 -11.61 -7.52
N LEU A 134 2.64 -12.95 -7.49
CA LEU A 134 3.23 -13.77 -8.56
C LEU A 134 2.18 -14.29 -9.57
N SER A 135 0.90 -14.27 -9.19
CA SER A 135 -0.24 -14.81 -9.93
C SER A 135 -0.78 -13.85 -11.00
N SER A 136 -0.70 -12.54 -10.76
CA SER A 136 -1.28 -11.49 -11.61
C SER A 136 -0.48 -11.18 -12.89
N MET A 137 0.81 -11.55 -12.96
CA MET A 137 1.58 -11.46 -14.21
C MET A 137 2.85 -12.33 -14.17
N ILE A 138 3.00 -13.25 -15.13
CA ILE A 138 4.19 -14.10 -15.26
C ILE A 138 5.35 -13.28 -15.84
N MET A 139 6.29 -12.91 -14.96
CA MET A 139 7.53 -12.23 -15.36
C MET A 139 8.65 -13.26 -15.56
N LEU A 140 8.89 -13.62 -16.82
CA LEU A 140 10.04 -14.42 -17.21
C LEU A 140 11.33 -13.58 -17.06
N LYS A 141 12.37 -14.22 -16.53
CA LYS A 141 13.74 -13.70 -16.40
C LYS A 141 14.73 -14.72 -16.95
N ASP A 142 15.97 -14.32 -17.13
CA ASP A 142 17.08 -15.11 -17.69
C ASP A 142 17.15 -16.55 -17.14
N ASN A 143 17.05 -16.74 -15.82
CA ASN A 143 17.01 -18.07 -15.18
C ASN A 143 15.89 -18.99 -15.72
N HIS A 144 14.72 -18.44 -16.05
CA HIS A 144 13.60 -19.20 -16.61
C HIS A 144 13.82 -19.52 -18.09
N ILE A 145 14.51 -18.63 -18.82
CA ILE A 145 14.89 -18.82 -20.23
C ILE A 145 15.94 -19.93 -20.33
N TRP A 146 16.96 -19.91 -19.46
CA TRP A 146 17.94 -20.99 -19.34
C TRP A 146 17.30 -22.33 -18.98
N SER A 147 16.42 -22.37 -17.98
CA SER A 147 15.74 -23.61 -17.55
C SER A 147 14.76 -24.20 -18.58
N SER A 148 14.39 -23.45 -19.63
CA SER A 148 13.46 -23.89 -20.67
C SER A 148 14.08 -23.92 -22.08
N GLY A 149 15.38 -23.61 -22.18
CA GLY A 149 16.15 -23.63 -23.43
C GLY A 149 15.87 -22.48 -24.42
N SER A 150 14.74 -21.78 -24.32
CA SER A 150 14.45 -20.61 -25.16
C SER A 150 13.34 -19.72 -24.60
N ILE A 151 13.32 -18.45 -25.01
CA ILE A 151 12.24 -17.49 -24.69
C ILE A 151 10.88 -18.02 -25.17
N ALA A 152 10.83 -18.62 -26.36
CA ALA A 152 9.61 -19.18 -26.93
C ALA A 152 9.05 -20.34 -26.10
N ALA A 153 9.92 -21.23 -25.60
CA ALA A 153 9.52 -22.32 -24.71
C ALA A 153 9.03 -21.80 -23.35
N ALA A 154 9.75 -20.83 -22.75
CA ALA A 154 9.36 -20.16 -21.51
C ALA A 154 7.96 -19.52 -21.62
N VAL A 155 7.69 -18.77 -22.70
CA VAL A 155 6.39 -18.13 -22.96
C VAL A 155 5.29 -19.16 -23.21
N LYS A 156 5.58 -20.24 -23.95
CA LYS A 156 4.61 -21.32 -24.21
C LYS A 156 4.21 -22.07 -22.94
N GLN A 157 5.14 -22.32 -22.02
CA GLN A 157 4.82 -22.92 -20.73
C GLN A 157 4.08 -21.93 -19.81
N ALA A 158 4.52 -20.67 -19.73
CA ALA A 158 3.82 -19.62 -18.99
C ALA A 158 2.35 -19.49 -19.42
N ARG A 159 2.07 -19.44 -20.72
CA ARG A 159 0.70 -19.37 -21.27
C ARG A 159 -0.16 -20.62 -20.96
N LYS A 160 0.45 -21.80 -20.78
CA LYS A 160 -0.31 -23.01 -20.38
C LYS A 160 -0.85 -22.94 -18.95
N VAL A 161 -0.20 -22.20 -18.05
CA VAL A 161 -0.58 -22.13 -16.62
C VAL A 161 -1.22 -20.79 -16.24
N GLY A 162 -0.87 -19.69 -16.90
CA GLY A 162 -1.40 -18.35 -16.61
C GLY A 162 -2.69 -17.96 -17.35
N GLY A 163 -3.17 -18.81 -18.26
CA GLY A 163 -4.29 -18.50 -19.15
C GLY A 163 -3.92 -17.51 -20.27
N SER A 164 -4.86 -17.32 -21.19
CA SER A 164 -4.74 -16.33 -22.26
C SER A 164 -4.94 -14.93 -21.70
N ALA A 165 -3.96 -14.03 -21.90
CA ALA A 165 -4.23 -12.60 -21.76
C ALA A 165 -5.31 -12.19 -22.79
N PRO A 166 -6.27 -11.31 -22.43
CA PRO A 166 -7.19 -10.73 -23.41
C PRO A 166 -6.43 -10.02 -24.54
N SER A 167 -6.98 -10.10 -25.74
CA SER A 167 -6.49 -9.43 -26.96
C SER A 167 -6.68 -7.93 -26.92
#